data_AF-A0A6J8A836-F1
#
_entry.id   AF-A0A6J8A836-F1
#
_cell.length_a   1.000
_cell.length_b   1.000
_cell.length_c   1.000
_cell.angle_alpha   90.00
_cell.angle_beta   90.00
_cell.angle_gamma   90.00
#
_symmetry.space_group_name_H-M   'P 1'
#
loop_
_entity.id
_entity.type
_entity.pdbx_description
1 polymer ?
#
loop_
_entity_poly.entity_id
_entity_poly.type
_entity_poly.pdbx_seq_one_letter_code
_entity_poly.pdbx_strand_id
1 'polypeptide(L)'
;MLFKHICADDHSRVVLKGDTKLDYINASYIDNYDTEKAYIASQGPNKVTIRDFWHMVWQENVGKIVMKKCERYWPNTVNEPMVVNSYIVTMKEYRKHTVYVYRLLTISNKNVKNVKDREIHHFHFTEWPDHGVPDSIKVVNFYRKVKSKACDQLGPMVVHCSAGIGRTGTFIAIDALYENGKKVGHINVMECIQMMRKDRMNMVQTYVGTIVEIPLPQFGGGLQEACIATDLPFSCFVFIILNVSIVFILYL
;
A
#
# COMPACT_ATOMS: atom_id res chain seq x y z
N MET A 1 9.32 10.73 -17.75
CA MET A 1 8.91 9.45 -17.13
C MET A 1 10.13 8.56 -16.93
N LEU A 2 10.41 8.11 -15.71
CA LEU A 2 11.58 7.26 -15.42
C LEU A 2 11.49 5.84 -16.02
N PHE A 3 10.30 5.36 -16.39
CA PHE A 3 10.09 4.04 -17.02
C PHE A 3 9.11 4.20 -18.18
N LYS A 4 9.58 4.15 -19.43
CA LYS A 4 8.74 4.34 -20.63
C LYS A 4 7.72 3.21 -20.87
N HIS A 5 7.91 2.05 -20.23
CA HIS A 5 7.09 0.86 -20.44
C HIS A 5 6.12 0.54 -19.29
N ILE A 6 5.97 1.44 -18.31
CA ILE A 6 5.06 1.26 -17.19
C ILE A 6 4.14 2.47 -17.16
N CYS A 7 2.93 2.32 -17.71
CA CYS A 7 1.90 3.35 -17.77
C CYS A 7 0.70 2.96 -16.90
N ALA A 8 -0.15 3.95 -16.60
CA ALA A 8 -1.44 3.69 -15.99
C ALA A 8 -2.45 3.35 -17.09
N ASP A 9 -3.22 2.28 -16.90
CA ASP A 9 -4.27 1.86 -17.82
C ASP A 9 -5.46 2.84 -17.76
N ASP A 10 -6.06 3.18 -18.91
CA ASP A 10 -7.04 4.27 -18.99
C ASP A 10 -8.28 4.07 -18.12
N HIS A 11 -8.72 2.84 -17.91
CA HIS A 11 -9.94 2.53 -17.16
C HIS A 11 -9.78 2.73 -15.64
N SER A 12 -8.56 2.63 -15.12
CA SER A 12 -8.26 2.66 -13.68
C SER A 12 -7.33 3.81 -13.29
N ARG A 13 -6.79 4.57 -14.26
CA ARG A 13 -5.88 5.68 -13.97
C ARG A 13 -6.55 6.75 -13.12
N VAL A 14 -5.75 7.37 -12.26
CA VAL A 14 -6.18 8.56 -11.54
C VAL A 14 -6.18 9.74 -12.51
N VAL A 15 -7.33 10.41 -12.65
CA VAL A 15 -7.52 11.57 -13.52
C VAL A 15 -7.42 12.83 -12.67
N LEU A 16 -6.44 13.70 -12.97
CA LEU A 16 -6.28 14.98 -12.27
C LEU A 16 -7.33 15.98 -12.77
N LYS A 17 -8.05 16.61 -11.83
CA LYS A 17 -9.13 17.55 -12.09
C LYS A 17 -8.65 19.00 -11.93
N GLY A 18 -8.81 19.83 -12.95
CA GLY A 18 -8.53 21.26 -12.84
C GLY A 18 -8.14 21.92 -14.17
N ASP A 19 -7.59 23.13 -14.08
CA ASP A 19 -7.33 24.03 -15.22
C ASP A 19 -6.08 23.67 -16.06
N THR A 20 -5.32 22.64 -15.68
CA THR A 20 -4.19 22.21 -16.49
C THR A 20 -4.68 21.34 -17.64
N LYS A 21 -4.28 21.65 -18.88
CA LYS A 21 -4.54 20.82 -20.09
C LYS A 21 -4.00 19.37 -20.02
N LEU A 22 -3.39 18.98 -18.91
CA LEU A 22 -2.82 17.66 -18.66
C LEU A 22 -3.52 17.07 -17.44
N ASP A 23 -4.26 16.00 -17.64
CA ASP A 23 -5.03 15.25 -16.63
C ASP A 23 -4.30 13.98 -16.15
N TYR A 24 -3.12 13.72 -16.70
CA TYR A 24 -2.38 12.48 -16.51
C TYR A 24 -1.41 12.53 -15.33
N ILE A 25 -1.53 11.54 -14.44
CA ILE A 25 -0.48 11.10 -13.53
C ILE A 25 -0.29 9.59 -13.70
N ASN A 26 0.94 9.10 -13.55
CA ASN A 26 1.21 7.66 -13.60
C ASN A 26 0.84 7.00 -12.26
N ALA A 27 -0.47 6.88 -12.03
CA ALA A 27 -1.07 6.24 -10.88
C ALA A 27 -2.39 5.57 -11.27
N SER A 28 -2.69 4.43 -10.67
CA SER A 28 -3.95 3.71 -10.86
C SER A 28 -4.64 3.51 -9.53
N TYR A 29 -5.96 3.61 -9.51
CA TYR A 29 -6.75 3.06 -8.42
C TYR A 29 -6.57 1.54 -8.40
N ILE A 30 -6.56 0.95 -7.21
CA ILE A 30 -6.57 -0.50 -7.03
C ILE A 30 -7.69 -0.84 -6.06
N ASP A 31 -8.53 -1.78 -6.45
CA ASP A 31 -9.62 -2.25 -5.62
C ASP A 31 -9.12 -3.21 -4.52
N ASN A 32 -9.87 -3.26 -3.43
CA ASN A 32 -9.80 -4.34 -2.43
C ASN A 32 -11.07 -5.18 -2.53
N TYR A 33 -11.09 -6.36 -1.90
CA TYR A 33 -12.21 -7.31 -1.94
C TYR A 33 -13.58 -6.66 -1.68
N ASP A 34 -13.67 -5.78 -0.68
CA ASP A 34 -14.93 -5.12 -0.27
C ASP A 34 -14.89 -3.59 -0.43
N THR A 35 -13.90 -3.04 -1.12
CA THR A 35 -13.71 -1.59 -1.18
C THR A 35 -13.13 -1.19 -2.53
N GLU A 36 -13.98 -0.60 -3.36
CA GLU A 36 -13.54 0.04 -4.60
C GLU A 36 -12.56 1.17 -4.30
N LYS A 37 -11.53 1.31 -5.13
CA LYS A 37 -10.52 2.37 -5.03
C LYS A 37 -9.92 2.47 -3.63
N ALA A 38 -9.69 1.33 -2.98
CA ALA A 38 -9.09 1.28 -1.64
C ALA A 38 -7.66 1.87 -1.62
N TYR A 39 -6.94 1.72 -2.74
CA TYR A 39 -5.56 2.18 -2.87
C TYR A 39 -5.36 3.02 -4.13
N ILE A 40 -4.29 3.80 -4.11
CA ILE A 40 -3.68 4.36 -5.32
C ILE A 40 -2.26 3.80 -5.42
N ALA A 41 -2.00 3.01 -6.45
CA ALA A 41 -0.67 2.54 -6.80
C ALA A 41 -0.01 3.55 -7.76
N SER A 42 1.02 4.25 -7.29
CA SER A 42 1.65 5.34 -8.05
C SER A 42 3.13 5.09 -8.33
N GLN A 43 3.63 5.66 -9.42
CA GLN A 43 5.06 5.90 -9.61
C GLN A 43 5.60 6.81 -8.48
N GLY A 44 6.87 6.64 -8.13
CA GLY A 44 7.57 7.59 -7.28
C GLY A 44 7.63 8.98 -7.90
N PRO A 45 7.24 10.05 -7.18
CA PRO A 45 7.32 11.41 -7.70
C PRO A 45 8.76 11.82 -8.01
N ASN A 46 8.96 12.52 -9.12
CA ASN A 46 10.23 13.17 -9.47
C ASN A 46 10.04 14.69 -9.53
N LYS A 47 11.12 15.43 -9.79
CA LYS A 47 11.10 16.90 -9.89
C LYS A 47 10.03 17.48 -10.81
N VAL A 48 9.64 16.75 -11.87
CA VAL A 48 8.63 17.19 -12.84
C VAL A 48 7.21 16.87 -12.36
N THR A 49 7.02 15.70 -11.75
CA THR A 49 5.67 15.19 -11.38
C THR A 49 5.29 15.46 -9.92
N ILE A 50 6.15 16.12 -9.14
CA ILE A 50 5.89 16.42 -7.72
C ILE A 50 4.62 17.26 -7.52
N ARG A 51 4.36 18.22 -8.41
CA ARG A 51 3.13 19.03 -8.40
C ARG A 51 1.91 18.14 -8.56
N ASP A 52 1.94 17.28 -9.57
CA ASP A 52 0.83 16.41 -9.94
C ASP A 52 0.54 15.38 -8.83
N PHE A 53 1.59 14.87 -8.19
CA PHE A 53 1.46 13.99 -7.05
C PHE A 53 0.75 14.66 -5.86
N TRP A 54 1.15 15.88 -5.48
CA TRP A 54 0.48 16.59 -4.39
C TRP A 54 -0.93 17.05 -4.76
N HIS A 55 -1.18 17.34 -6.04
CA HIS A 55 -2.52 17.59 -6.56
C HIS A 55 -3.42 16.35 -6.40
N MET A 56 -2.93 15.18 -6.82
CA MET A 56 -3.62 13.90 -6.62
C MET A 56 -3.92 13.62 -5.14
N VAL A 57 -2.92 13.77 -4.27
CA VAL A 57 -3.07 13.56 -2.82
C VAL A 57 -4.14 14.48 -2.22
N TRP A 58 -4.19 15.75 -2.64
CA TRP A 58 -5.22 16.68 -2.23
C TRP A 58 -6.59 16.33 -2.81
N GLN A 59 -6.68 16.06 -4.12
CA GLN A 59 -7.93 15.75 -4.81
C GLN A 59 -8.61 14.52 -4.20
N GLU A 60 -7.84 13.45 -4.01
CA GLU A 60 -8.33 12.16 -3.56
C GLU A 60 -8.51 12.08 -2.04
N ASN A 61 -8.31 13.20 -1.33
CA ASN A 61 -8.41 13.27 0.12
C ASN A 61 -7.56 12.19 0.81
N VAL A 62 -6.31 12.03 0.37
CA VAL A 62 -5.43 10.98 0.88
C VAL A 62 -4.98 11.32 2.29
N GLY A 63 -5.13 10.37 3.20
CA GLY A 63 -4.66 10.49 4.59
C GLY A 63 -3.42 9.66 4.92
N LYS A 64 -3.09 8.66 4.09
CA LYS A 64 -1.93 7.78 4.30
C LYS A 64 -1.12 7.60 3.03
N ILE A 65 0.20 7.68 3.17
CA ILE A 65 1.16 7.41 2.10
C ILE A 65 2.16 6.35 2.59
N VAL A 66 2.30 5.27 1.84
CA VAL A 66 3.29 4.21 2.07
C VAL A 66 4.33 4.23 0.95
N MET A 67 5.60 4.43 1.33
CA MET A 67 6.75 4.62 0.46
C MET A 67 7.83 3.57 0.72
N LYS A 68 8.54 3.14 -0.33
CA LYS A 68 9.72 2.24 -0.20
C LYS A 68 11.04 2.73 -0.82
N LYS A 69 11.03 3.42 -1.97
CA LYS A 69 12.25 3.97 -2.62
C LYS A 69 11.85 5.03 -3.64
N CYS A 70 12.29 6.28 -3.46
CA CYS A 70 11.94 7.41 -4.34
C CYS A 70 12.82 8.63 -4.04
N GLU A 71 12.90 9.57 -4.99
CA GLU A 71 13.33 10.95 -4.73
C GLU A 71 12.47 11.59 -3.64
N ARG A 72 13.05 12.56 -2.94
CA ARG A 72 12.36 13.29 -1.88
C ARG A 72 11.35 14.27 -2.47
N TYR A 73 10.10 14.13 -2.07
CA TYR A 73 8.99 15.02 -2.43
C TYR A 73 8.34 15.69 -1.21
N TRP A 74 9.02 15.68 -0.06
CA TRP A 74 8.56 16.24 1.23
C TRP A 74 9.62 17.20 1.82
N PRO A 75 9.24 18.06 2.79
CA PRO A 75 10.16 19.02 3.42
C PRO A 75 11.38 18.39 4.10
N ASN A 76 12.47 19.14 4.23
CA ASN A 76 13.69 18.68 4.92
C ASN A 76 13.53 18.72 6.44
N THR A 77 12.98 19.83 6.93
CA THR A 77 13.00 20.18 8.35
C THR A 77 11.58 20.20 8.89
N VAL A 78 11.44 19.84 10.17
CA VAL A 78 10.15 19.94 10.86
C VAL A 78 9.77 21.42 10.96
N ASN A 79 8.50 21.72 10.72
CA ASN A 79 7.90 23.05 10.70
C ASN A 79 8.37 24.00 9.59
N GLU A 80 9.29 23.58 8.71
CA GLU A 80 9.63 24.35 7.51
C GLU A 80 8.77 23.88 6.32
N PRO A 81 7.93 24.75 5.74
CA PRO A 81 7.06 24.37 4.63
C PRO A 81 7.84 24.22 3.33
N MET A 82 7.47 23.21 2.53
CA MET A 82 7.81 23.10 1.12
C MET A 82 6.62 23.58 0.29
N VAL A 83 6.85 24.57 -0.58
CA VAL A 83 5.82 25.08 -1.49
C VAL A 83 5.95 24.41 -2.84
N VAL A 84 4.86 23.80 -3.31
CA VAL A 84 4.76 23.17 -4.64
C VAL A 84 3.55 23.75 -5.35
N ASN A 85 3.78 24.79 -6.16
CA ASN A 85 2.71 25.58 -6.78
C ASN A 85 1.73 26.14 -5.73
N SER A 86 0.44 25.81 -5.80
CA SER A 86 -0.57 26.22 -4.83
C SER A 86 -0.58 25.37 -3.55
N TYR A 87 0.16 24.26 -3.51
CA TYR A 87 0.23 23.38 -2.34
C TYR A 87 1.34 23.80 -1.39
N ILE A 88 1.03 23.82 -0.10
CA ILE A 88 2.02 23.97 0.97
C ILE A 88 2.03 22.68 1.77
N VAL A 89 3.19 22.02 1.80
CA VAL A 89 3.40 20.79 2.56
C VAL A 89 4.33 21.09 3.71
N THR A 90 3.89 20.83 4.94
CA THR A 90 4.71 21.05 6.14
C THR A 90 4.86 19.75 6.92
N MET A 91 6.08 19.42 7.30
CA MET A 91 6.34 18.27 8.18
C MET A 91 6.16 18.70 9.63
N LYS A 92 5.19 18.12 10.34
CA LYS A 92 4.91 18.40 11.76
C LYS A 92 5.66 17.47 12.70
N GLU A 93 5.97 16.27 12.23
CA GLU A 93 6.64 15.27 13.05
C GLU A 93 7.57 14.41 12.20
N TYR A 94 8.69 13.98 12.79
CA TYR A 94 9.65 13.06 12.20
C TYR A 94 10.08 12.02 13.24
N ARG A 95 9.91 10.73 12.94
CA ARG A 95 10.39 9.63 13.77
C ARG A 95 11.15 8.63 12.91
N LYS A 96 12.42 8.40 13.25
CA LYS A 96 13.24 7.35 12.64
C LYS A 96 13.15 6.08 13.50
N HIS A 97 12.70 5.00 12.90
CA HIS A 97 12.71 3.66 13.49
C HIS A 97 13.73 2.78 12.77
N THR A 98 14.00 1.58 13.29
CA THR A 98 14.99 0.65 12.73
C THR A 98 14.67 0.26 11.29
N VAL A 99 13.39 0.02 10.97
CA VAL A 99 13.00 -0.53 9.66
C VAL A 99 12.19 0.43 8.79
N TYR A 100 11.82 1.59 9.34
CA TYR A 100 11.04 2.59 8.64
C TYR A 100 11.25 3.99 9.23
N VAL A 101 10.87 5.00 8.46
CA VAL A 101 10.75 6.39 8.90
C VAL A 101 9.28 6.78 8.84
N TYR A 102 8.79 7.42 9.90
CA TYR A 102 7.46 8.00 9.96
C TYR A 102 7.55 9.52 9.91
N ARG A 103 6.63 10.15 9.17
CA ARG A 103 6.43 11.60 9.18
C ARG A 103 4.95 11.92 9.29
N LEU A 104 4.62 12.90 10.11
CA LEU A 104 3.31 13.54 10.05
C LEU A 104 3.46 14.76 9.15
N LEU A 105 2.78 14.74 8.00
CA LEU A 105 2.75 15.86 7.07
C LEU A 105 1.41 16.57 7.18
N THR A 106 1.39 17.85 6.85
CA THR A 106 0.19 18.64 6.68
C THR A 106 0.22 19.23 5.28
N ILE A 107 -0.90 19.17 4.57
CA ILE A 107 -1.06 19.80 3.26
C ILE A 107 -2.16 20.86 3.31
N SER A 108 -1.91 22.00 2.67
CA SER A 108 -2.90 23.04 2.42
C SER A 108 -2.85 23.50 0.97
N ASN A 109 -3.94 24.07 0.48
CA ASN A 109 -4.06 24.59 -0.88
C ASN A 109 -4.41 26.08 -0.85
N LYS A 110 -3.47 26.94 -1.27
CA LYS A 110 -3.61 28.40 -1.26
C LYS A 110 -4.80 28.91 -2.07
N ASN A 111 -5.25 28.15 -3.06
CA ASN A 111 -6.36 28.55 -3.93
C ASN A 111 -7.73 28.29 -3.31
N VAL A 112 -7.80 27.55 -2.20
CA VAL A 112 -9.05 27.19 -1.55
C VAL A 112 -9.12 27.86 -0.18
N LYS A 113 -10.00 28.85 -0.05
CA LYS A 113 -10.24 29.53 1.23
C LYS A 113 -11.13 28.68 2.13
N ASN A 114 -10.96 28.83 3.45
CA ASN A 114 -11.78 28.20 4.49
C ASN A 114 -11.77 26.66 4.51
N VAL A 115 -10.78 26.02 3.87
CA VAL A 115 -10.57 24.58 4.01
C VAL A 115 -9.43 24.34 4.98
N LYS A 116 -9.68 23.49 5.98
CA LYS A 116 -8.67 23.09 6.97
C LYS A 116 -7.53 22.33 6.30
N ASP A 117 -6.34 22.55 6.83
CA ASP A 117 -5.17 21.73 6.52
C ASP A 117 -5.48 20.26 6.79
N ARG A 118 -4.97 19.38 5.92
CA ARG A 118 -5.19 17.94 6.01
C ARG A 118 -3.92 17.26 6.49
N GLU A 119 -4.05 16.38 7.47
CA GLU A 119 -2.95 15.58 7.96
C GLU A 119 -2.71 14.35 7.08
N ILE A 120 -1.44 14.01 6.87
CA ILE A 120 -1.03 12.85 6.09
C ILE A 120 0.00 12.07 6.88
N HIS A 121 -0.31 10.81 7.18
CA HIS A 121 0.62 9.87 7.76
C HIS A 121 1.52 9.29 6.66
N HIS A 122 2.78 9.71 6.64
CA HIS A 122 3.77 9.26 5.68
C HIS A 122 4.67 8.20 6.28
N PHE A 123 4.61 6.99 5.74
CA PHE A 123 5.39 5.84 6.16
C PHE A 123 6.39 5.46 5.08
N HIS A 124 7.68 5.49 5.41
CA HIS A 124 8.76 5.14 4.50
C HIS A 124 9.50 3.91 5.01
N PHE A 125 9.26 2.74 4.43
CA PHE A 125 9.98 1.52 4.76
C PHE A 125 11.38 1.55 4.14
N THR A 126 12.41 1.46 4.97
CA THR A 126 13.82 1.68 4.57
C THR A 126 14.61 0.40 4.35
N GLU A 127 14.11 -0.73 4.82
CA GLU A 127 14.83 -2.01 4.84
C GLU A 127 14.47 -2.93 3.66
N TRP A 128 14.10 -2.37 2.51
CA TRP A 128 13.85 -3.16 1.31
C TRP A 128 15.13 -3.26 0.47
N PRO A 129 15.74 -4.46 0.35
CA PRO A 129 17.02 -4.62 -0.33
C PRO A 129 16.90 -4.33 -1.83
N ASP A 130 17.99 -3.91 -2.47
CA ASP A 130 17.97 -3.63 -3.91
C ASP A 130 17.75 -4.89 -4.75
N HIS A 131 18.25 -6.02 -4.27
CA HIS A 131 17.98 -7.35 -4.80
C HIS A 131 17.25 -8.22 -3.76
N GLY A 132 16.22 -8.95 -4.19
CA GLY A 132 15.45 -9.84 -3.33
C GLY A 132 14.33 -9.16 -2.54
N VAL A 133 14.01 -9.75 -1.39
CA VAL A 133 12.86 -9.42 -0.54
C VAL A 133 13.32 -9.15 0.90
N PRO A 134 12.65 -8.25 1.63
CA PRO A 134 12.96 -7.99 3.03
C PRO A 134 12.55 -9.16 3.93
N ASP A 135 13.13 -9.19 5.13
CA ASP A 135 12.71 -10.06 6.22
C ASP A 135 11.20 -9.92 6.53
N SER A 136 10.51 -11.05 6.65
CA SER A 136 9.05 -11.10 6.80
C SER A 136 8.58 -10.45 8.10
N ILE A 137 9.32 -10.61 9.20
CA ILE A 137 9.00 -10.01 10.51
C ILE A 137 9.08 -8.48 10.41
N LYS A 138 10.11 -7.95 9.73
CA LYS A 138 10.24 -6.50 9.50
C LYS A 138 9.05 -5.94 8.72
N VAL A 139 8.60 -6.65 7.68
CA VAL A 139 7.44 -6.24 6.86
C VAL A 139 6.16 -6.28 7.68
N VAL A 140 5.89 -7.36 8.42
CA VAL A 140 4.69 -7.49 9.25
C VAL A 140 4.64 -6.41 10.34
N ASN A 141 5.78 -6.13 10.99
CA ASN A 141 5.85 -5.07 11.99
C ASN A 141 5.59 -3.69 11.39
N PHE A 142 6.15 -3.41 10.20
CA PHE A 142 5.86 -2.17 9.48
C PHE A 142 4.37 -2.07 9.12
N TYR A 143 3.80 -3.14 8.57
CA TYR A 143 2.38 -3.23 8.22
C TYR A 143 1.47 -2.90 9.41
N ARG A 144 1.70 -3.56 10.57
CA ARG A 144 0.96 -3.30 11.81
C ARG A 144 1.02 -1.82 12.21
N LYS A 145 2.17 -1.16 12.03
CA LYS A 145 2.31 0.28 12.34
C LYS A 145 1.51 1.16 11.37
N VAL A 146 1.50 0.85 10.07
CA VAL A 146 0.66 1.56 9.08
C VAL A 146 -0.82 1.45 9.43
N LYS A 147 -1.28 0.25 9.83
CA LYS A 147 -2.68 0.00 10.19
C LYS A 147 -3.09 0.61 11.53
N SER A 148 -2.19 0.64 12.52
CA SER A 148 -2.47 1.19 13.84
C SER A 148 -2.77 2.70 13.88
N LYS A 149 -2.37 3.44 12.84
CA LYS A 149 -2.67 4.88 12.77
C LYS A 149 -4.05 5.08 12.17
N ALA A 150 -4.99 5.57 12.97
CA ALA A 150 -6.27 6.06 12.45
C ALA A 150 -6.05 7.26 11.52
N CYS A 151 -7.01 7.52 10.66
CA CYS A 151 -6.98 8.65 9.74
C CYS A 151 -8.42 9.14 9.55
N ASP A 152 -8.63 10.44 9.65
CA ASP A 152 -9.98 11.02 9.50
C ASP A 152 -10.43 11.08 8.03
N GLN A 153 -9.46 11.03 7.12
CA GLN A 153 -9.71 11.05 5.69
C GLN A 153 -10.21 9.69 5.19
N LEU A 154 -11.26 9.74 4.37
CA LEU A 154 -11.89 8.58 3.74
C LEU A 154 -11.28 8.21 2.37
N GLY A 155 -10.23 8.92 1.94
CA GLY A 155 -9.59 8.68 0.65
C GLY A 155 -8.72 7.43 0.59
N PRO A 156 -8.34 6.97 -0.62
CA PRO A 156 -7.45 5.84 -0.82
C PRO A 156 -6.11 5.99 -0.11
N MET A 157 -5.54 4.87 0.31
CA MET A 157 -4.13 4.84 0.72
C MET A 157 -3.24 4.89 -0.53
N VAL A 158 -2.36 5.89 -0.60
CA VAL A 158 -1.35 5.93 -1.66
C VAL A 158 -0.20 5.00 -1.30
N VAL A 159 0.12 4.07 -2.19
CA VAL A 159 1.27 3.17 -2.05
C VAL A 159 2.17 3.34 -3.26
N HIS A 160 3.44 3.69 -3.03
CA HIS A 160 4.39 3.89 -4.12
C HIS A 160 5.79 3.37 -3.82
N CYS A 161 6.51 3.07 -4.89
CA CYS A 161 7.94 2.77 -4.85
C CYS A 161 8.63 3.61 -5.93
N SER A 162 9.49 2.99 -6.75
CA SER A 162 10.07 3.65 -7.92
C SER A 162 9.09 3.61 -9.11
N ALA A 163 8.68 2.42 -9.54
CA ALA A 163 7.75 2.24 -10.67
C ALA A 163 6.27 2.07 -10.27
N GLY A 164 5.99 1.82 -8.98
CA GLY A 164 4.62 1.69 -8.48
C GLY A 164 3.95 0.35 -8.79
N ILE A 165 4.71 -0.73 -8.96
CA ILE A 165 4.16 -2.06 -9.35
C ILE A 165 4.67 -3.22 -8.48
N GLY A 166 5.99 -3.44 -8.37
CA GLY A 166 6.55 -4.58 -7.64
C GLY A 166 6.36 -4.47 -6.12
N ARG A 167 7.21 -3.67 -5.45
CA ARG A 167 7.14 -3.48 -3.99
C ARG A 167 5.81 -2.85 -3.54
N THR A 168 5.19 -2.05 -4.41
CA THR A 168 3.86 -1.47 -4.20
C THR A 168 2.81 -2.58 -4.14
N GLY A 169 2.74 -3.42 -5.19
CA GLY A 169 1.80 -4.53 -5.24
C GLY A 169 2.00 -5.53 -4.10
N THR A 170 3.24 -5.81 -3.69
CA THR A 170 3.47 -6.69 -2.52
C THR A 170 2.87 -6.12 -1.23
N PHE A 171 2.95 -4.81 -1.00
CA PHE A 171 2.34 -4.22 0.19
C PHE A 171 0.82 -4.25 0.13
N ILE A 172 0.24 -3.90 -1.03
CA ILE A 172 -1.21 -3.94 -1.25
C ILE A 172 -1.75 -5.36 -1.07
N ALA A 173 -1.08 -6.36 -1.65
CA ALA A 173 -1.45 -7.77 -1.49
C ALA A 173 -1.46 -8.20 -0.03
N ILE A 174 -0.43 -7.83 0.76
CA ILE A 174 -0.38 -8.16 2.19
C ILE A 174 -1.58 -7.56 2.93
N ASP A 175 -1.92 -6.30 2.66
CA ASP A 175 -3.08 -5.65 3.29
C ASP A 175 -4.40 -6.30 2.89
N ALA A 176 -4.63 -6.47 1.58
CA ALA A 176 -5.85 -7.03 1.03
C ALA A 176 -6.09 -8.48 1.49
N LEU A 177 -5.06 -9.34 1.39
CA LEU A 177 -5.13 -10.74 1.81
C LEU A 177 -5.33 -10.87 3.32
N TYR A 178 -4.67 -10.04 4.12
CA TYR A 178 -4.81 -10.09 5.58
C TYR A 178 -6.22 -9.66 6.02
N GLU A 179 -6.72 -8.54 5.52
CA GLU A 179 -8.05 -8.06 5.90
C GLU A 179 -9.16 -8.98 5.38
N ASN A 180 -9.02 -9.53 4.16
CA ASN A 180 -9.97 -10.51 3.65
C ASN A 180 -9.90 -11.83 4.44
N GLY A 181 -8.69 -12.34 4.70
CA GLY A 181 -8.49 -13.59 5.44
C GLY A 181 -9.07 -13.55 6.85
N LYS A 182 -9.03 -12.39 7.51
CA LYS A 182 -9.72 -12.18 8.80
C LYS A 182 -11.24 -12.32 8.72
N LYS A 183 -11.85 -12.03 7.57
CA LYS A 183 -13.31 -12.09 7.37
C LYS A 183 -13.76 -13.48 6.93
N VAL A 184 -13.05 -14.07 5.96
CA VAL A 184 -13.48 -15.31 5.29
C VAL A 184 -12.76 -16.57 5.77
N GLY A 185 -11.74 -16.44 6.64
CA GLY A 185 -10.97 -17.55 7.19
C GLY A 185 -9.97 -18.21 6.22
N HIS A 186 -9.85 -17.70 5.00
CA HIS A 186 -8.91 -18.17 3.98
C HIS A 186 -8.39 -17.03 3.10
N ILE A 187 -7.29 -17.26 2.39
CA ILE A 187 -6.71 -16.29 1.46
C ILE A 187 -6.47 -16.92 0.09
N ASN A 188 -6.64 -16.14 -0.97
CA ASN A 188 -6.34 -16.54 -2.33
C ASN A 188 -5.37 -15.54 -2.95
N VAL A 189 -4.08 -15.87 -2.88
CA VAL A 189 -3.00 -14.99 -3.37
C VAL A 189 -3.12 -14.76 -4.88
N MET A 190 -3.48 -15.80 -5.65
CA MET A 190 -3.54 -15.71 -7.11
C MET A 190 -4.69 -14.80 -7.54
N GLU A 191 -5.85 -14.95 -6.92
CA GLU A 191 -7.01 -14.08 -7.16
C GLU A 191 -6.70 -12.62 -6.80
N CYS A 192 -6.08 -12.36 -5.65
CA CYS A 192 -5.67 -11.00 -5.27
C CYS A 192 -4.73 -10.38 -6.32
N ILE A 193 -3.73 -11.15 -6.80
CA ILE A 193 -2.82 -10.67 -7.84
C ILE A 193 -3.56 -10.43 -9.16
N GLN A 194 -4.47 -11.32 -9.56
CA GLN A 194 -5.27 -11.15 -10.77
C GLN A 194 -6.16 -9.91 -10.69
N MET A 195 -6.79 -9.65 -9.54
CA MET A 195 -7.56 -8.43 -9.30
C MET A 195 -6.69 -7.19 -9.47
N MET A 196 -5.56 -7.09 -8.75
CA MET A 196 -4.67 -5.93 -8.87
C MET A 196 -4.10 -5.75 -10.28
N ARG A 197 -3.87 -6.83 -11.03
CA ARG A 197 -3.35 -6.78 -12.39
C ARG A 197 -4.39 -6.38 -13.44
N LYS A 198 -5.68 -6.47 -13.13
CA LYS A 198 -6.73 -5.84 -13.95
C LYS A 198 -6.58 -4.32 -13.88
N ASP A 199 -6.35 -3.79 -12.69
CA ASP A 199 -6.30 -2.35 -12.45
C ASP A 199 -4.94 -1.72 -12.81
N ARG A 200 -3.83 -2.45 -12.66
CA ARG A 200 -2.50 -1.94 -13.01
C ARG A 200 -1.59 -3.04 -13.48
N MET A 201 -0.97 -2.85 -14.64
CA MET A 201 -0.01 -3.80 -15.20
C MET A 201 1.10 -4.21 -14.20
N ASN A 202 1.51 -5.48 -14.27
CA ASN A 202 2.69 -6.02 -13.58
C ASN A 202 2.71 -5.82 -12.05
N MET A 203 1.55 -5.66 -11.40
CA MET A 203 1.45 -5.69 -9.94
C MET A 203 2.03 -7.00 -9.40
N VAL A 204 2.96 -6.88 -8.45
CA VAL A 204 3.83 -7.97 -7.98
C VAL A 204 4.70 -8.53 -9.13
N GLN A 205 5.92 -7.99 -9.27
CA GLN A 205 6.78 -8.21 -10.44
C GLN A 205 7.60 -9.51 -10.40
N THR A 206 8.06 -9.95 -9.22
CA THR A 206 9.03 -11.04 -9.10
C THR A 206 8.47 -12.14 -8.22
N TYR A 207 8.56 -13.38 -8.71
CA TYR A 207 8.29 -14.56 -7.93
C TYR A 207 9.48 -14.82 -7.00
N VAL A 208 9.36 -14.43 -5.74
CA VAL A 208 10.33 -14.77 -4.70
C VAL A 208 9.52 -15.33 -3.54
N GLY A 209 9.68 -16.61 -3.26
CA GLY A 209 9.01 -17.27 -2.15
C GLY A 209 9.50 -16.68 -0.82
N THR A 210 8.58 -16.26 0.04
CA THR A 210 8.88 -15.90 1.43
C THR A 210 7.70 -16.33 2.27
N ILE A 211 7.98 -17.12 3.30
CA ILE A 211 6.97 -17.48 4.30
C ILE A 211 6.72 -16.23 5.14
N VAL A 212 5.49 -15.70 5.04
CA VAL A 212 5.03 -14.61 5.88
C VAL A 212 4.01 -15.19 6.84
N GLU A 213 4.43 -15.44 8.08
CA GLU A 213 3.52 -15.82 9.14
C GLU A 213 2.81 -14.58 9.67
N ILE A 214 1.52 -14.46 9.36
CA ILE A 214 0.66 -13.46 9.98
C ILE A 214 -0.38 -14.20 10.82
N PRO A 215 -0.29 -14.17 12.17
CA PRO A 215 -1.27 -14.82 13.01
C PRO A 215 -2.65 -14.19 12.78
N LEU A 216 -3.61 -15.02 12.37
CA LEU A 216 -5.03 -14.66 12.31
C LEU A 216 -5.65 -14.82 13.70
N PRO A 217 -6.63 -13.99 14.10
CA PRO A 217 -7.34 -14.19 15.36
C PRO A 217 -8.07 -15.53 15.34
N GLN A 218 -7.92 -16.34 16.40
CA GLN A 218 -8.70 -17.56 16.56
C GLN A 218 -10.18 -17.17 16.76
N PHE A 219 -11.06 -17.68 15.89
CA PHE A 219 -12.50 -17.53 16.09
C PHE A 219 -12.92 -18.42 17.26
N GLY A 220 -13.30 -17.79 18.39
CA GLY A 220 -13.94 -18.47 19.50
C GLY A 220 -15.37 -18.87 19.13
N GLY A 221 -15.58 -20.16 18.85
CA GLY A 221 -16.89 -20.78 18.65
C GLY A 221 -16.76 -22.28 18.90
N GLY A 222 -17.54 -22.81 19.82
CA GLY A 222 -17.34 -24.10 20.46
C GLY A 222 -17.37 -25.32 19.53
N LEU A 223 -16.63 -26.34 19.96
CA LEU A 223 -16.65 -27.71 19.45
C LEU A 223 -18.08 -28.28 19.51
N GLN A 224 -18.57 -28.77 18.39
CA GLN A 224 -19.49 -29.90 18.41
C GLN A 224 -19.02 -30.91 17.36
N GLU A 225 -18.60 -32.06 17.87
CA GLU A 225 -18.11 -33.21 17.13
C GLU A 225 -19.18 -33.71 16.14
N ALA A 226 -18.79 -33.88 14.89
CA ALA A 226 -19.46 -34.76 13.95
C ALA A 226 -18.39 -35.50 13.15
N CYS A 227 -17.79 -36.52 13.79
CA CYS A 227 -17.05 -37.56 13.08
C CYS A 227 -18.04 -38.41 12.28
N ILE A 228 -18.10 -38.20 10.96
CA ILE A 228 -18.46 -39.25 10.02
C ILE A 228 -17.18 -39.57 9.26
N ALA A 229 -16.58 -40.70 9.62
CA ALA A 229 -15.40 -41.25 9.01
C ALA A 229 -15.77 -41.90 7.67
N THR A 230 -15.38 -41.26 6.57
CA THR A 230 -15.00 -41.93 5.31
C THR A 230 -13.87 -41.12 4.66
N ASP A 231 -12.63 -41.53 4.95
CA ASP A 231 -11.41 -41.41 4.13
C ASP A 231 -10.94 -40.06 3.55
N LEU A 232 -11.09 -38.93 4.26
CA LEU A 232 -10.28 -37.73 3.98
C LEU A 232 -10.01 -36.96 5.29
N PRO A 233 -8.75 -36.71 5.70
CA PRO A 233 -8.49 -35.96 6.92
C PRO A 233 -8.64 -34.45 6.66
N PHE A 234 -9.48 -33.84 7.48
CA PHE A 234 -9.69 -32.40 7.66
C PHE A 234 -8.38 -31.63 7.91
N SER A 235 -8.18 -30.50 7.22
CA SER A 235 -7.86 -29.19 7.82
C SER A 235 -7.75 -28.10 6.74
N CYS A 236 -8.47 -27.00 6.92
CA CYS A 236 -8.36 -25.80 6.08
C CYS A 236 -6.99 -25.16 6.29
N PHE A 237 -6.12 -25.30 5.29
CA PHE A 237 -4.78 -24.73 5.27
C PHE A 237 -4.71 -23.52 4.37
N VAL A 238 -4.10 -22.45 4.87
CA VAL A 238 -3.97 -21.20 4.13
C VAL A 238 -2.50 -20.80 4.14
N PHE A 239 -1.81 -21.21 3.09
CA PHE A 239 -0.39 -20.99 2.83
C PHE A 239 -0.21 -19.88 1.78
N ILE A 240 0.68 -18.92 2.04
CA ILE A 240 1.20 -18.03 0.99
C ILE A 240 2.37 -18.75 0.32
N ILE A 241 2.12 -19.47 -0.78
CA ILE A 241 3.17 -20.00 -1.65
C ILE A 241 2.84 -19.66 -3.11
N LEU A 242 3.75 -18.92 -3.74
CA LEU A 242 3.94 -18.94 -5.18
C LEU A 242 4.55 -20.31 -5.51
N ASN A 243 3.74 -21.25 -6.02
CA ASN A 243 4.07 -22.68 -6.30
C ASN A 243 5.50 -22.85 -6.88
N VAL A 244 6.39 -23.70 -6.37
CA VAL A 244 6.34 -25.17 -6.18
C VAL A 244 7.22 -25.57 -4.98
N SER A 245 6.78 -26.60 -4.23
CA SER A 245 7.39 -27.26 -3.05
C SER A 245 6.97 -26.76 -1.66
N ILE A 246 6.28 -27.67 -0.97
CA ILE A 246 5.65 -27.61 0.35
C ILE A 246 6.69 -28.02 1.40
N VAL A 247 6.88 -27.23 2.46
CA VAL A 247 7.49 -27.72 3.72
C VAL A 247 6.79 -27.04 4.91
N PHE A 248 6.12 -27.85 5.73
CA PHE A 248 5.70 -27.54 7.09
C PHE A 248 6.85 -27.79 8.06
N ILE A 249 6.96 -26.98 9.12
CA ILE A 249 7.41 -27.49 10.43
C ILE A 249 6.47 -26.94 11.51
N LEU A 250 5.56 -27.81 11.97
CA LEU A 250 5.08 -27.83 13.36
C LEU A 250 6.26 -28.17 14.26
N TYR A 251 6.43 -27.52 15.41
CA TYR A 251 6.72 -28.22 16.67
C TYR A 251 6.53 -27.30 17.89
N LEU A 252 5.67 -27.78 18.80
CA LEU A 252 5.34 -27.39 20.19
C LEU A 252 4.58 -26.08 20.41
#